data_AF-A0A6P2C1G7-F1
#
_entry.id   AF-A0A6P2C1G7-F1
#
_cell.length_a   1.000
_cell.length_b   1.000
_cell.length_c   1.000
_cell.angle_alpha   90.00
_cell.angle_beta   90.00
_cell.angle_gamma   90.00
#
_symmetry.space_group_name_H-M   'P 1'
#
loop_
_entity.id
_entity.type
_entity.pdbx_description
1 polymer ?
#
loop_
_entity_poly.entity_id
_entity_poly.type
_entity_poly.pdbx_seq_one_letter_code
_entity_poly.pdbx_strand_id
1 'polypeptide(L)'
;MTDTQWADISEWQVPVNDTYPYGFLCIRSNDGNHIDGKIQGNLSWCKSRLASGKLWGYMVYYFYRPGIDGAKILMAQVGKPDSRMVAMIDVENAGGQVSGNQSAAINAQYNELASWLGDAKRVVGYGNTSDLDNLWPTKPNGIRLVIAAYGSNPGYPGKYAHQYTDKGSCAPFGTCDMNAADGMSQRDLENMYGFSDSGAPVKPTPPPTAPPFPYPATDYLGMPSSNPHCHSGHYGPPDSDHVRTWQQQMAMRGWAITIDGDFGNQSHSVCCQFQQEKGLSVDGLVGTKTWQASWSEPIT
;
A
#
# COMPACT_ATOMS: atom_id res chain seq x y z
N MET A 1 -14.33 -2.12 9.10
CA MET A 1 -13.39 -1.11 8.55
C MET A 1 -12.22 -1.87 7.99
N THR A 2 -11.81 -1.62 6.75
CA THR A 2 -10.66 -2.30 6.15
C THR A 2 -9.39 -1.59 6.62
N ASP A 3 -8.46 -2.35 7.20
CA ASP A 3 -7.16 -1.85 7.61
C ASP A 3 -6.36 -1.35 6.40
N THR A 4 -5.80 -0.16 6.50
CA THR A 4 -5.00 0.41 5.42
C THR A 4 -3.63 -0.24 5.41
N GLN A 5 -3.25 -0.80 4.27
CA GLN A 5 -1.92 -1.36 4.03
C GLN A 5 -1.18 -0.60 2.94
N TRP A 6 0.15 -0.61 3.03
CA TRP A 6 1.03 -0.08 2.00
C TRP A 6 2.38 -0.79 2.00
N ALA A 7 3.02 -0.83 0.84
CA ALA A 7 4.44 -1.13 0.73
C ALA A 7 5.26 0.13 1.04
N ASP A 8 6.43 -0.07 1.64
CA ASP A 8 7.52 0.88 1.58
C ASP A 8 8.66 0.32 0.73
N ILE A 9 9.24 1.17 -0.12
CA ILE A 9 10.20 0.75 -1.14
C ILE A 9 11.38 1.70 -1.24
N SER A 10 12.48 1.15 -1.74
CA SER A 10 13.73 1.86 -2.02
C SER A 10 14.30 1.46 -3.38
N GLU A 11 15.53 1.88 -3.64
CA GLU A 11 16.29 1.50 -4.83
C GLU A 11 16.52 -0.01 -4.97
N TRP A 12 16.26 -0.79 -3.93
CA TRP A 12 16.36 -2.25 -3.97
C TRP A 12 15.17 -2.92 -4.69
N GLN A 13 14.01 -2.27 -4.74
CA GLN A 13 12.83 -2.76 -5.47
C GLN A 13 12.77 -2.19 -6.88
N VAL A 14 12.17 -2.90 -7.84
CA VAL A 14 11.89 -2.30 -9.16
C VAL A 14 11.02 -1.05 -9.03
N PRO A 15 11.11 -0.07 -9.96
CA PRO A 15 10.24 1.10 -9.92
C PRO A 15 8.76 0.73 -9.87
N VAL A 16 7.97 1.53 -9.16
CA VAL A 16 6.51 1.34 -9.10
C VAL A 16 5.88 1.46 -10.48
N ASN A 17 4.82 0.69 -10.72
CA ASN A 17 3.98 0.77 -11.91
C ASN A 17 2.51 0.49 -11.56
N ASP A 18 1.65 0.42 -12.57
CA ASP A 18 0.20 0.30 -12.39
C ASP A 18 -0.29 -1.07 -11.88
N THR A 19 0.61 -2.03 -11.65
CA THR A 19 0.25 -3.26 -10.94
C THR A 19 0.26 -3.09 -9.41
N TYR A 20 0.67 -1.92 -8.89
CA TYR A 20 0.62 -1.66 -7.45
C TYR A 20 -0.82 -1.65 -6.92
N PRO A 21 -1.17 -2.47 -5.92
CA PRO A 21 -2.57 -2.74 -5.59
C PRO A 21 -3.16 -1.80 -4.52
N TYR A 22 -2.34 -1.01 -3.82
CA TYR A 22 -2.80 -0.19 -2.69
C TYR A 22 -2.96 1.29 -3.04
N GLY A 23 -3.86 1.97 -2.31
CA GLY A 23 -4.13 3.41 -2.48
C GLY A 23 -3.12 4.35 -1.80
N PHE A 24 -2.12 3.80 -1.11
CA PHE A 24 -1.05 4.55 -0.44
C PHE A 24 0.27 3.84 -0.66
N LEU A 25 1.36 4.58 -0.90
CA LEU A 25 2.70 4.04 -1.12
C LEU A 25 3.72 4.86 -0.34
N CYS A 26 4.74 4.21 0.22
CA CYS A 26 5.88 4.87 0.84
C CYS A 26 7.14 4.66 -0.02
N ILE A 27 7.88 5.73 -0.35
CA ILE A 27 9.04 5.66 -1.23
C ILE A 27 10.26 6.33 -0.60
N ARG A 28 11.44 5.72 -0.71
CA ARG A 28 12.68 6.28 -0.19
C ARG A 28 13.21 7.38 -1.10
N SER A 29 13.62 8.49 -0.49
CA SER A 29 14.32 9.60 -1.15
C SER A 29 15.84 9.53 -1.01
N ASN A 30 16.34 9.27 0.20
CA ASN A 30 17.77 9.17 0.47
C ASN A 30 18.07 8.31 1.70
N ASP A 31 19.30 7.81 1.77
CA ASP A 31 19.94 7.30 2.97
C ASP A 31 21.12 8.22 3.31
N GLY A 32 20.97 9.06 4.34
CA GLY A 32 21.93 10.13 4.60
C GLY A 32 22.14 10.99 3.36
N ASN A 33 23.36 11.01 2.81
CA ASN A 33 23.71 11.76 1.60
C ASN A 33 23.57 10.96 0.29
N HIS A 34 23.26 9.66 0.37
CA HIS A 34 23.02 8.82 -0.79
C HIS A 34 21.58 9.02 -1.28
N ILE A 35 21.41 9.55 -2.49
CA ILE A 35 20.10 9.73 -3.11
C ILE A 35 19.65 8.40 -3.69
N ASP A 36 18.42 7.99 -3.37
CA ASP A 36 17.82 6.78 -3.90
C ASP A 36 17.73 6.86 -5.44
N GLY A 37 18.33 5.90 -6.14
CA GLY A 37 18.42 5.94 -7.61
C GLY A 37 17.06 5.89 -8.33
N LYS A 38 15.98 5.53 -7.64
CA LYS A 38 14.63 5.39 -8.23
C LYS A 38 13.65 6.47 -7.78
N ILE A 39 14.07 7.40 -6.90
CA ILE A 39 13.18 8.41 -6.31
C ILE A 39 12.43 9.24 -7.35
N GLN A 40 13.08 9.72 -8.41
CA GLN A 40 12.44 10.60 -9.38
C GLN A 40 11.34 9.89 -10.17
N GLY A 41 11.58 8.64 -10.61
CA GLY A 41 10.57 7.83 -11.29
C GLY A 41 9.38 7.50 -10.38
N ASN A 42 9.67 7.09 -9.14
CA ASN A 42 8.64 6.77 -8.15
C ASN A 42 7.81 8.00 -7.75
N LEU A 43 8.44 9.16 -7.55
CA LEU A 43 7.75 10.44 -7.29
C LEU A 43 6.85 10.84 -8.46
N SER A 44 7.34 10.77 -9.71
CA SER A 44 6.54 11.09 -10.88
C SER A 44 5.30 10.20 -10.98
N TRP A 45 5.45 8.90 -10.69
CA TRP A 45 4.33 7.98 -10.66
C TRP A 45 3.34 8.34 -9.54
N CYS A 46 3.81 8.54 -8.30
CA CYS A 46 2.96 8.93 -7.17
C CYS A 46 2.15 10.20 -7.47
N LYS A 47 2.80 11.24 -8.00
CA LYS A 47 2.15 12.50 -8.39
C LYS A 47 1.07 12.28 -9.44
N SER A 48 1.36 11.48 -10.46
CA SER A 48 0.38 11.14 -11.50
C SER A 48 -0.81 10.36 -10.95
N ARG A 49 -0.58 9.42 -10.02
CA ARG A 49 -1.64 8.58 -9.45
C ARG A 49 -2.45 9.27 -8.37
N LEU A 50 -1.84 10.22 -7.67
CA LEU A 50 -2.57 11.15 -6.82
C LEU A 50 -3.51 12.02 -7.67
N ALA A 51 -3.03 12.58 -8.79
CA ALA A 51 -3.85 13.39 -9.68
C ALA A 51 -5.01 12.60 -10.33
N SER A 52 -4.83 11.31 -10.60
CA SER A 52 -5.88 10.44 -11.15
C SER A 52 -6.81 9.84 -10.10
N GLY A 53 -6.56 10.06 -8.80
CA GLY A 53 -7.29 9.43 -7.71
C GLY A 53 -7.03 7.93 -7.51
N LYS A 54 -5.99 7.37 -8.15
CA LYS A 54 -5.57 5.97 -7.92
C LYS A 54 -4.79 5.81 -6.61
N LEU A 55 -4.05 6.85 -6.20
CA LEU A 55 -3.57 7.01 -4.84
C LEU A 55 -4.41 8.04 -4.11
N TRP A 56 -4.77 7.78 -2.87
CA TRP A 56 -5.37 8.78 -1.99
C TRP A 56 -4.30 9.59 -1.23
N GLY A 57 -3.06 9.11 -1.19
CA GLY A 57 -1.90 9.79 -0.64
C GLY A 57 -0.63 8.98 -0.87
N TYR A 58 0.51 9.55 -0.52
CA TYR A 58 1.78 8.83 -0.52
C TYR A 58 2.73 9.41 0.54
N MET A 59 3.74 8.63 0.90
CA MET A 59 4.75 8.98 1.87
C MET A 59 6.12 8.97 1.20
N VAL A 60 6.96 9.94 1.56
CA VAL A 60 8.38 9.94 1.18
C VAL A 60 9.19 9.82 2.46
N TYR A 61 10.11 8.86 2.51
CA TYR A 61 10.97 8.68 3.68
C TYR A 61 12.43 8.88 3.33
N TYR A 62 13.24 9.10 4.37
CA TYR A 62 14.69 9.06 4.28
C TYR A 62 15.25 8.38 5.53
N PHE A 63 16.35 7.67 5.35
CA PHE A 63 17.09 7.04 6.43
C PHE A 63 17.96 8.10 7.13
N TYR A 64 17.73 8.32 8.42
CA TYR A 64 18.45 9.31 9.21
C TYR A 64 19.92 8.91 9.40
N ARG A 65 20.85 9.84 9.16
CA ARG A 65 22.28 9.68 9.44
C ARG A 65 22.81 10.89 10.22
N PRO A 66 23.54 10.69 11.34
CA PRO A 66 24.14 11.78 12.10
C PRO A 66 25.03 12.68 11.25
N GLY A 67 24.91 14.00 11.45
CA GLY A 67 25.68 15.00 10.71
C GLY A 67 25.18 15.29 9.29
N ILE A 68 24.18 14.56 8.79
CA ILE A 68 23.54 14.82 7.50
C ILE A 68 22.11 15.33 7.71
N ASP A 69 21.78 16.39 6.99
CA ASP A 69 20.41 16.90 6.92
C ASP A 69 19.63 16.17 5.83
N GLY A 70 19.13 14.99 6.18
CA GLY A 70 18.36 14.15 5.27
C GLY A 70 17.04 14.79 4.85
N ALA A 71 16.40 15.54 5.74
CA ALA A 71 15.19 16.30 5.44
C ALA A 71 15.40 17.28 4.28
N LYS A 72 16.50 18.06 4.28
CA LYS A 72 16.81 18.97 3.15
C LYS A 72 16.99 18.24 1.83
N ILE A 73 17.61 17.07 1.84
CA ILE A 73 17.80 16.25 0.63
C ILE A 73 16.45 15.75 0.11
N LEU A 74 15.60 15.21 0.98
CA LEU A 74 14.24 14.81 0.64
C LEU A 74 13.45 15.99 0.02
N MET A 75 13.45 17.14 0.68
CA MET A 75 12.77 18.34 0.20
C MET A 75 13.28 18.77 -1.19
N ALA A 76 14.58 18.65 -1.44
CA ALA A 76 15.16 18.94 -2.75
C ALA A 76 14.71 17.93 -3.84
N GLN A 77 14.56 16.64 -3.51
CA GLN A 77 14.05 15.65 -4.47
C GLN A 77 12.58 15.87 -4.81
N VAL A 78 11.77 16.33 -3.85
CA VAL A 78 10.33 16.51 -4.02
C VAL A 78 9.97 17.86 -4.64
N GLY A 79 10.71 18.91 -4.26
CA GLY A 79 10.43 20.30 -4.60
C GLY A 79 9.26 20.87 -3.80
N LYS A 80 8.13 21.10 -4.47
CA LYS A 80 6.88 21.51 -3.81
C LYS A 80 6.13 20.24 -3.36
N PRO A 81 5.76 20.11 -2.06
CA PRO A 81 5.03 18.95 -1.59
C PRO A 81 3.57 18.99 -2.07
N ASP A 82 3.04 17.84 -2.45
CA ASP A 82 1.61 17.69 -2.70
C ASP A 82 0.82 17.80 -1.39
N SER A 83 -0.45 18.19 -1.48
CA SER A 83 -1.33 18.35 -0.31
C SER A 83 -1.63 17.04 0.43
N ARG A 84 -1.43 15.90 -0.25
CA ARG A 84 -1.64 14.53 0.25
C ARG A 84 -0.33 13.74 0.36
N MET A 85 0.79 14.44 0.54
CA MET A 85 2.09 13.84 0.84
C MET A 85 2.40 13.89 2.34
N VAL A 86 2.96 12.80 2.85
CA VAL A 86 3.54 12.67 4.19
C VAL A 86 5.07 12.53 4.08
N ALA A 87 5.83 13.05 5.04
CA ALA A 87 7.26 12.78 5.18
C ALA A 87 7.52 11.87 6.39
N MET A 88 8.39 10.88 6.23
CA MET A 88 8.79 9.98 7.32
C MET A 88 10.28 10.08 7.60
N ILE A 89 10.62 10.20 8.88
CA ILE A 89 12.00 10.11 9.36
C ILE A 89 12.23 8.67 9.84
N ASP A 90 13.05 7.93 9.11
CA ASP A 90 13.44 6.57 9.45
C ASP A 90 14.64 6.63 10.41
N VAL A 91 14.42 6.19 11.66
CA VAL A 91 15.37 6.27 12.76
C VAL A 91 15.71 4.86 13.25
N GLU A 92 16.81 4.34 12.73
CA GLU A 92 17.34 3.03 13.07
C GLU A 92 18.84 3.09 13.41
N ASN A 93 19.32 2.10 14.15
CA ASN A 93 20.74 2.04 14.54
C ASN A 93 21.69 1.74 13.37
N ALA A 94 21.14 1.33 12.22
CA ALA A 94 21.88 1.03 11.00
C ALA A 94 23.05 0.06 11.19
N GLY A 95 22.83 -1.04 11.90
CA GLY A 95 23.90 -2.00 12.21
C GLY A 95 24.95 -1.43 13.16
N GLY A 96 24.56 -0.48 14.03
CA GLY A 96 25.43 0.18 15.01
C GLY A 96 26.15 1.42 14.50
N GLN A 97 25.90 1.86 13.27
CA GLN A 97 26.48 3.09 12.72
C GLN A 97 25.85 4.36 13.31
N VAL A 98 24.62 4.26 13.82
CA VAL A 98 23.94 5.34 14.54
C VAL A 98 23.81 4.91 16.01
N SER A 99 24.27 5.77 16.91
CA SER A 99 24.24 5.50 18.35
C SER A 99 24.06 6.77 19.17
N GLY A 100 23.71 6.58 20.44
CA GLY A 100 23.47 7.68 21.37
C GLY A 100 22.19 8.45 21.08
N ASN A 101 21.88 9.41 21.96
CA ASN A 101 20.68 10.24 21.83
C ASN A 101 20.85 11.25 20.67
N GLN A 102 20.07 11.06 19.61
CA GLN A 102 20.01 11.89 18.40
C GLN A 102 18.78 12.82 18.38
N SER A 103 17.99 12.88 19.47
CA SER A 103 16.73 13.63 19.55
C SER A 103 16.84 15.06 19.06
N ALA A 104 17.89 15.80 19.43
CA ALA A 104 18.01 17.20 19.05
C ALA A 104 18.10 17.38 17.53
N ALA A 105 18.91 16.55 16.86
CA ALA A 105 19.09 16.60 15.42
C ALA A 105 17.85 16.11 14.67
N ILE A 106 17.23 15.02 15.14
CA ILE A 106 16.01 14.49 14.54
C ILE A 106 14.85 15.47 14.70
N ASN A 107 14.70 16.10 15.87
CA ASN A 107 13.66 17.12 16.12
C ASN A 107 13.85 18.37 15.26
N ALA A 108 15.10 18.76 14.97
CA ALA A 108 15.38 19.84 14.04
C ALA A 108 14.87 19.51 12.63
N GLN A 109 15.19 18.32 12.11
CA GLN A 109 14.70 17.86 10.80
C GLN A 109 13.18 17.69 10.76
N TYR A 110 12.56 17.21 11.85
CA TYR A 110 11.10 17.20 12.00
C TYR A 110 10.48 18.60 11.85
N ASN A 111 11.05 19.61 12.51
CA ASN A 111 10.53 20.98 12.43
C ASN A 111 10.67 21.58 11.02
N GLU A 112 11.77 21.28 10.33
CA GLU A 112 11.96 21.70 8.94
C GLU A 112 10.90 21.08 8.01
N LEU A 113 10.68 19.76 8.12
CA LEU A 113 9.64 19.07 7.36
C LEU A 113 8.25 19.59 7.68
N ALA A 114 7.94 19.80 8.96
CA ALA A 114 6.65 20.31 9.40
C ALA A 114 6.38 21.71 8.82
N SER A 115 7.40 22.58 8.80
CA SER A 115 7.29 23.91 8.19
C SER A 115 7.11 23.83 6.68
N TRP A 116 7.85 22.95 6.00
CA TRP A 116 7.78 22.81 4.54
C TRP A 116 6.46 22.18 4.08
N LEU A 117 5.95 21.21 4.82
CA LEU A 117 4.63 20.63 4.63
C LEU A 117 3.51 21.58 5.12
N GLY A 118 3.80 22.58 5.96
CA GLY A 118 2.78 23.49 6.49
C GLY A 118 1.79 22.86 7.48
N ASP A 119 1.95 21.57 7.81
CA ASP A 119 1.25 20.91 8.92
C ASP A 119 2.13 19.79 9.49
N ALA A 120 2.46 19.90 10.77
CA ALA A 120 3.25 18.92 11.50
C ALA A 120 2.59 17.53 11.55
N LYS A 121 1.28 17.43 11.33
CA LYS A 121 0.58 16.14 11.22
C LYS A 121 1.05 15.28 10.06
N ARG A 122 1.70 15.89 9.06
CA ARG A 122 2.26 15.22 7.88
C ARG A 122 3.71 14.79 8.05
N VAL A 123 4.27 14.89 9.26
CA VAL A 123 5.58 14.33 9.60
C VAL A 123 5.38 13.17 10.56
N VAL A 124 5.92 12.00 10.18
CA VAL A 124 5.89 10.78 11.01
C VAL A 124 7.30 10.27 11.26
N GLY A 125 7.46 9.45 12.30
CA GLY A 125 8.70 8.73 12.56
C GLY A 125 8.56 7.24 12.30
N TYR A 126 9.69 6.58 12.09
CA TYR A 126 9.78 5.13 11.95
C TYR A 126 10.95 4.58 12.75
N GLY A 127 10.79 3.35 13.25
CA GLY A 127 11.86 2.56 13.84
C GLY A 127 11.31 1.41 14.67
N ASN A 128 12.17 0.47 15.06
CA ASN A 128 11.83 -0.49 16.10
C ASN A 128 11.85 0.19 17.49
N THR A 129 11.23 -0.44 18.50
CA THR A 129 11.08 0.18 19.83
C THR A 129 12.42 0.50 20.50
N SER A 130 13.41 -0.38 20.36
CA SER A 130 14.75 -0.20 20.91
C SER A 130 15.45 1.00 20.29
N ASP A 131 15.43 1.12 18.96
CA ASP A 131 16.08 2.24 18.27
C ASP A 131 15.38 3.56 18.60
N LEU A 132 14.05 3.57 18.67
CA LEU A 132 13.31 4.78 19.06
C LEU A 132 13.55 5.20 20.51
N ASP A 133 13.75 4.26 21.43
CA ASP A 133 14.06 4.57 22.83
C ASP A 133 15.49 5.06 23.02
N ASN A 134 16.45 4.50 22.28
CA ASN A 134 17.86 4.83 22.43
C ASN A 134 18.29 6.05 21.61
N LEU A 135 17.81 6.15 20.37
CA LEU A 135 18.23 7.17 19.42
C LEU A 135 17.32 8.40 19.46
N TRP A 136 16.04 8.23 19.78
CA TRP A 136 15.07 9.33 19.78
C TRP A 136 14.23 9.41 21.08
N PRO A 137 14.83 9.37 22.29
CA PRO A 137 14.08 9.33 23.55
C PRO A 137 13.20 10.57 23.78
N THR A 138 13.65 11.74 23.33
CA THR A 138 12.89 13.00 23.39
C THR A 138 12.29 13.31 22.02
N LYS A 139 11.01 12.96 21.84
CA LYS A 139 10.27 13.13 20.59
C LYS A 139 9.37 14.38 20.62
N PRO A 140 8.98 14.95 19.47
CA PRO A 140 7.98 16.01 19.41
C PRO A 140 6.65 15.52 19.99
N ASN A 141 5.93 16.41 20.68
CA ASN A 141 4.64 16.06 21.26
C ASN A 141 3.63 15.70 20.17
N GLY A 142 2.92 14.58 20.35
CA GLY A 142 1.93 14.10 19.39
C GLY A 142 2.51 13.53 18.09
N ILE A 143 3.81 13.21 18.05
CA ILE A 143 4.39 12.51 16.89
C ILE A 143 3.70 11.16 16.68
N ARG A 144 3.51 10.81 15.41
CA ARG A 144 2.93 9.55 14.97
C ARG A 144 4.05 8.65 14.48
N LEU A 145 4.02 7.39 14.86
CA LEU A 145 5.09 6.44 14.62
C LEU A 145 4.59 5.20 13.89
N VAL A 146 5.35 4.79 12.88
CA VAL A 146 5.32 3.45 12.30
C VAL A 146 6.35 2.63 13.08
N ILE A 147 5.93 1.52 13.67
CA ILE A 147 6.84 0.66 14.46
C ILE A 147 7.19 -0.58 13.65
N ALA A 148 8.50 -0.85 13.52
CA ALA A 148 8.98 -2.07 12.88
C ALA A 148 9.11 -3.20 13.90
N ALA A 149 8.45 -4.34 13.62
CA ALA A 149 8.59 -5.56 14.40
C ALA A 149 8.10 -6.78 13.61
N TYR A 150 8.96 -7.77 13.36
CA TYR A 150 8.56 -8.94 12.57
C TYR A 150 8.21 -10.12 13.48
N GLY A 151 7.04 -10.72 13.26
CA GLY A 151 6.52 -11.81 14.10
C GLY A 151 5.89 -11.36 15.43
N SER A 152 5.80 -10.07 15.68
CA SER A 152 5.07 -9.48 16.82
C SER A 152 4.49 -8.12 16.44
N ASN A 153 3.53 -7.60 17.21
CA ASN A 153 2.97 -6.26 17.00
C ASN A 153 2.97 -5.46 18.32
N PRO A 154 4.12 -4.92 18.75
CA PRO A 154 4.25 -4.26 20.04
C PRO A 154 3.48 -2.93 20.06
N GLY A 155 2.90 -2.60 21.21
CA GLY A 155 2.43 -1.25 21.48
C GLY A 155 3.61 -0.29 21.69
N TYR A 156 3.46 0.96 21.29
CA TYR A 156 4.44 2.02 21.54
C TYR A 156 3.75 3.40 21.61
N PRO A 157 4.16 4.33 22.48
CA PRO A 157 3.56 5.66 22.55
C PRO A 157 3.63 6.39 21.20
N GLY A 158 2.48 6.80 20.66
CA GLY A 158 2.39 7.47 19.35
C GLY A 158 2.34 6.52 18.16
N LYS A 159 2.37 5.19 18.37
CA LYS A 159 2.19 4.21 17.31
C LYS A 159 0.81 4.32 16.67
N TYR A 160 0.75 4.35 15.35
CA TYR A 160 -0.48 4.21 14.57
C TYR A 160 -0.39 3.12 13.51
N ALA A 161 0.81 2.63 13.24
CA ALA A 161 1.06 1.66 12.20
C ALA A 161 2.21 0.73 12.55
N HIS A 162 2.23 -0.41 11.87
CA HIS A 162 3.14 -1.51 12.09
C HIS A 162 3.74 -1.93 10.75
N GLN A 163 5.06 -1.84 10.61
CA GLN A 163 5.77 -2.56 9.55
C GLN A 163 5.95 -4.00 10.04
N TYR A 164 5.17 -4.91 9.47
CA TYR A 164 4.97 -6.25 10.02
C TYR A 164 5.82 -7.34 9.37
N THR A 165 6.41 -7.05 8.21
CA THR A 165 7.27 -7.99 7.48
C THR A 165 8.20 -7.25 6.51
N ASP A 166 9.42 -7.80 6.36
CA ASP A 166 10.40 -7.47 5.32
C ASP A 166 10.29 -8.38 4.08
N LYS A 167 9.36 -9.34 4.14
CA LYS A 167 9.20 -10.42 3.15
C LYS A 167 7.80 -10.45 2.55
N GLY A 168 7.12 -9.31 2.53
CA GLY A 168 5.82 -9.18 1.89
C GLY A 168 5.95 -9.38 0.38
N SER A 169 4.93 -9.97 -0.24
CA SER A 169 4.85 -10.09 -1.69
C SER A 169 3.93 -9.01 -2.23
N CYS A 170 4.49 -7.98 -2.87
CA CYS A 170 3.72 -6.88 -3.45
C CYS A 170 4.16 -6.64 -4.89
N ALA A 171 3.19 -6.54 -5.81
CA ALA A 171 3.49 -6.13 -7.18
C ALA A 171 3.77 -4.62 -7.25
N PRO A 172 4.69 -4.14 -8.09
CA PRO A 172 5.60 -4.92 -8.95
C PRO A 172 6.88 -5.39 -8.24
N PHE A 173 7.03 -5.09 -6.95
CA PHE A 173 8.28 -5.17 -6.20
C PHE A 173 8.79 -6.59 -5.96
N GLY A 174 7.90 -7.59 -6.00
CA GLY A 174 8.21 -8.92 -5.49
C GLY A 174 8.29 -8.86 -3.97
N THR A 175 9.44 -9.23 -3.41
CA THR A 175 9.69 -9.14 -1.97
C THR A 175 9.93 -7.69 -1.54
N CYS A 176 9.12 -7.18 -0.62
CA CYS A 176 9.27 -5.85 -0.04
C CYS A 176 8.71 -5.76 1.39
N ASP A 177 9.02 -4.64 2.03
CA ASP A 177 8.45 -4.27 3.32
C ASP A 177 6.95 -3.97 3.19
N MET A 178 6.17 -4.43 4.17
CA MET A 178 4.73 -4.19 4.22
C MET A 178 4.29 -3.65 5.57
N ASN A 179 3.33 -2.74 5.50
CA ASN A 179 2.81 -2.00 6.64
C ASN A 179 1.29 -2.16 6.74
N ALA A 180 0.80 -2.06 7.97
CA ALA A 180 -0.62 -2.05 8.32
C ALA A 180 -0.89 -0.92 9.31
N ALA A 181 -2.04 -0.26 9.23
CA ALA A 181 -2.40 0.88 10.06
C ALA A 181 -3.12 0.48 11.35
N ASP A 182 -2.86 -0.73 11.85
CA ASP A 182 -3.48 -1.30 13.05
C ASP A 182 -5.01 -1.12 13.10
N GLY A 183 -5.68 -1.30 11.96
CA GLY A 183 -7.13 -1.23 11.85
C GLY A 183 -7.69 0.15 11.44
N MET A 184 -6.84 1.14 11.20
CA MET A 184 -7.25 2.45 10.69
C MET A 184 -7.61 2.36 9.20
N SER A 185 -8.79 2.89 8.85
CA SER A 185 -9.21 3.02 7.46
C SER A 185 -8.47 4.17 6.76
N GLN A 186 -8.60 4.24 5.43
CA GLN A 186 -8.12 5.39 4.65
C GLN A 186 -8.60 6.71 5.26
N ARG A 187 -9.89 6.81 5.63
CA ARG A 187 -10.44 8.06 6.14
C ARG A 187 -9.85 8.44 7.50
N ASP A 188 -9.55 7.45 8.33
CA ASP A 188 -8.88 7.68 9.62
C ASP A 188 -7.48 8.24 9.39
N LEU A 189 -6.75 7.70 8.41
CA LEU A 189 -5.43 8.21 8.04
C LEU A 189 -5.48 9.60 7.40
N GLU A 190 -6.43 9.88 6.50
CA GLU A 190 -6.64 11.22 5.93
C GLU A 190 -6.88 12.26 7.04
N ASN A 191 -7.77 11.94 7.99
CA ASN A 191 -8.04 12.79 9.16
C ASN A 191 -6.79 12.95 10.04
N MET A 192 -6.07 11.87 10.28
CA MET A 192 -4.87 11.84 11.11
C MET A 192 -3.77 12.74 10.53
N TYR A 193 -3.53 12.65 9.21
CA TYR A 193 -2.54 13.47 8.50
C TYR A 193 -3.02 14.91 8.23
N GLY A 194 -4.29 15.22 8.51
CA GLY A 194 -4.85 16.54 8.25
C GLY A 194 -5.04 16.82 6.76
N PHE A 195 -5.25 15.79 5.93
CA PHE A 195 -5.59 15.99 4.53
C PHE A 195 -6.98 16.63 4.44
N SER A 196 -7.03 17.93 4.15
CA SER A 196 -8.28 18.66 3.99
C SER A 196 -8.97 18.28 2.68
N ASP A 197 -10.30 18.10 2.72
CA ASP A 197 -11.16 17.99 1.54
C ASP A 197 -11.28 19.36 0.83
N SER A 198 -10.18 19.92 0.30
CA SER A 198 -10.24 21.14 -0.52
C SER A 198 -10.67 20.87 -1.98
N GLY A 199 -11.28 19.72 -2.19
CA GLY A 199 -12.23 19.42 -3.27
C GLY A 199 -13.29 18.51 -2.64
N ALA A 200 -14.56 18.74 -2.99
CA ALA A 200 -15.74 17.98 -2.55
C ALA A 200 -15.46 16.49 -2.27
N PRO A 201 -16.22 15.84 -1.37
CA PRO A 201 -16.02 14.42 -1.10
C PRO A 201 -15.96 13.72 -2.45
N VAL A 202 -14.86 13.01 -2.72
CA VAL A 202 -15.02 11.81 -3.52
C VAL A 202 -15.95 10.99 -2.64
N LYS A 203 -17.26 11.09 -2.92
CA LYS A 203 -18.31 10.19 -2.46
C LYS A 203 -17.64 8.84 -2.28
N PRO A 204 -17.72 8.17 -1.10
CA PRO A 204 -16.97 6.96 -0.84
C PRO A 204 -17.00 6.15 -2.12
N THR A 205 -15.83 6.04 -2.77
CA THR A 205 -15.75 5.38 -4.05
C THR A 205 -16.41 4.03 -3.79
N PRO A 206 -17.37 3.59 -4.62
CA PRO A 206 -17.94 2.27 -4.45
C PRO A 206 -16.78 1.30 -4.23
N PRO A 207 -16.93 0.30 -3.34
CA PRO A 207 -15.87 -0.68 -3.10
C PRO A 207 -15.29 -1.09 -4.46
N PRO A 208 -13.94 -1.12 -4.57
CA PRO A 208 -13.20 -0.76 -5.77
C PRO A 208 -13.98 -1.15 -7.01
N THR A 209 -14.39 -0.17 -7.84
CA THR A 209 -15.16 -0.48 -9.06
C THR A 209 -14.43 -1.62 -9.73
N ALA A 210 -15.09 -2.79 -9.75
CA ALA A 210 -14.51 -3.98 -10.33
C ALA A 210 -13.97 -3.60 -11.71
N PRO A 211 -12.78 -4.08 -12.11
CA PRO A 211 -12.39 -3.94 -13.51
C PRO A 211 -13.57 -4.38 -14.37
N PRO A 212 -13.83 -3.74 -15.52
CA PRO A 212 -14.91 -4.18 -16.40
C PRO A 212 -14.78 -5.68 -16.63
N PHE A 213 -15.91 -6.40 -16.55
CA PHE A 213 -15.90 -7.80 -16.94
C PHE A 213 -15.37 -7.87 -18.39
N PRO A 214 -14.33 -8.67 -18.66
CA PRO A 214 -13.55 -8.54 -19.90
C PRO A 214 -14.27 -9.03 -21.16
N TYR A 215 -15.47 -9.61 -21.01
CA TYR A 215 -16.28 -10.15 -22.09
C TYR A 215 -17.68 -9.51 -22.16
N PRO A 216 -18.43 -9.70 -23.25
CA PRO A 216 -19.84 -9.37 -23.32
C PRO A 216 -20.64 -9.94 -22.14
N ALA A 217 -21.75 -9.29 -21.76
CA ALA A 217 -22.57 -9.68 -20.61
C ALA A 217 -23.24 -11.07 -20.75
N THR A 218 -23.21 -11.66 -21.93
CA THR A 218 -23.68 -13.03 -22.22
C THR A 218 -22.65 -14.10 -21.88
N ASP A 219 -21.41 -13.70 -21.64
CA ASP A 219 -20.26 -14.59 -21.53
C ASP A 219 -19.86 -14.75 -20.05
N TYR A 220 -19.06 -15.77 -19.75
CA TYR A 220 -18.68 -16.10 -18.38
C TYR A 220 -17.32 -16.79 -18.30
N LEU A 221 -16.63 -16.63 -17.17
CA LEU A 221 -15.58 -17.58 -16.81
C LEU A 221 -16.20 -18.84 -16.20
N GLY A 222 -15.72 -20.00 -16.61
CA GLY A 222 -16.24 -21.28 -16.14
C GLY A 222 -15.36 -22.43 -16.58
N MET A 223 -15.68 -23.64 -16.10
CA MET A 223 -14.95 -24.84 -16.49
C MET A 223 -15.01 -25.05 -18.01
N PRO A 224 -13.94 -25.60 -18.63
CA PRO A 224 -13.88 -25.83 -20.08
C PRO A 224 -15.16 -26.49 -20.63
N SER A 225 -15.78 -25.87 -21.63
CA SER A 225 -16.98 -26.39 -22.27
C SER A 225 -17.03 -26.03 -23.75
N SER A 226 -17.91 -26.68 -24.51
CA SER A 226 -18.13 -26.36 -25.93
C SER A 226 -19.03 -25.14 -26.15
N ASN A 227 -19.47 -24.47 -25.09
CA ASN A 227 -20.29 -23.26 -25.20
C ASN A 227 -19.39 -22.10 -25.68
N PRO A 228 -19.69 -21.44 -26.81
CA PRO A 228 -18.88 -20.32 -27.30
C PRO A 228 -18.83 -19.11 -26.36
N HIS A 229 -19.73 -19.02 -25.38
CA HIS A 229 -19.75 -17.98 -24.34
C HIS A 229 -18.88 -18.30 -23.11
N CYS A 230 -18.21 -19.46 -23.10
CA CYS A 230 -17.41 -19.94 -21.97
C CYS A 230 -15.92 -19.63 -22.17
N HIS A 231 -15.34 -18.89 -21.23
CA HIS A 231 -13.92 -18.55 -21.19
C HIS A 231 -13.25 -19.24 -20.01
N SER A 232 -12.53 -20.32 -20.29
CA SER A 232 -11.91 -21.14 -19.23
C SER A 232 -10.44 -20.84 -19.00
N GLY A 233 -9.78 -20.11 -19.91
CA GLY A 233 -8.33 -19.91 -19.88
C GLY A 233 -7.50 -21.14 -20.28
N HIS A 234 -8.11 -22.32 -20.30
CA HIS A 234 -7.50 -23.59 -20.65
C HIS A 234 -6.87 -23.62 -22.05
N TYR A 235 -7.45 -22.90 -23.01
CA TYR A 235 -6.98 -22.84 -24.40
C TYR A 235 -5.97 -21.71 -24.68
N GLY A 236 -5.49 -21.04 -23.64
CA GLY A 236 -4.51 -19.96 -23.72
C GLY A 236 -5.11 -18.55 -23.83
N PRO A 237 -4.28 -17.53 -24.09
CA PRO A 237 -4.70 -16.13 -24.09
C PRO A 237 -5.75 -15.79 -25.17
N PRO A 238 -6.63 -14.77 -24.94
CA PRO A 238 -6.61 -13.85 -23.80
C PRO A 238 -7.26 -14.40 -22.53
N ASP A 239 -7.93 -15.56 -22.61
CA ASP A 239 -8.75 -16.07 -21.52
C ASP A 239 -7.96 -16.39 -20.25
N SER A 240 -6.73 -16.87 -20.40
CA SER A 240 -5.87 -17.19 -19.25
C SER A 240 -5.54 -15.97 -18.38
N ASP A 241 -5.46 -14.78 -18.97
CA ASP A 241 -5.11 -13.55 -18.24
C ASP A 241 -6.30 -13.04 -17.43
N HIS A 242 -7.51 -13.18 -17.97
CA HIS A 242 -8.75 -12.80 -17.31
C HIS A 242 -9.11 -13.76 -16.17
N VAL A 243 -8.88 -15.06 -16.35
CA VAL A 243 -8.99 -16.05 -15.27
C VAL A 243 -7.98 -15.75 -14.16
N ARG A 244 -6.72 -15.47 -14.52
CA ARG A 244 -5.67 -15.12 -13.55
C ARG A 244 -6.04 -13.89 -12.73
N THR A 245 -6.64 -12.90 -13.37
CA THR A 245 -7.13 -11.67 -12.71
C THR A 245 -8.17 -11.98 -11.63
N TRP A 246 -9.16 -12.83 -11.92
CA TRP A 246 -10.16 -13.23 -10.94
C TRP A 246 -9.56 -14.11 -9.83
N GLN A 247 -8.69 -15.06 -10.16
CA GLN A 247 -8.01 -15.90 -9.18
C GLN A 247 -7.16 -15.07 -8.19
N GLN A 248 -6.43 -14.07 -8.70
CA GLN A 248 -5.68 -13.12 -7.87
C GLN A 248 -6.60 -12.39 -6.90
N GLN A 249 -7.75 -11.91 -7.38
CA GLN A 249 -8.72 -11.23 -6.53
C GLN A 249 -9.27 -12.15 -5.43
N MET A 250 -9.61 -13.39 -5.76
CA MET A 250 -10.09 -14.35 -4.78
C MET A 250 -9.00 -14.69 -3.75
N ALA A 251 -7.75 -14.87 -4.17
CA ALA A 251 -6.62 -15.07 -3.26
C ALA A 251 -6.41 -13.87 -2.32
N MET A 252 -6.49 -12.64 -2.85
CA MET A 252 -6.41 -11.40 -2.04
C MET A 252 -7.53 -11.30 -1.01
N ARG A 253 -8.71 -11.85 -1.31
CA ARG A 253 -9.85 -11.94 -0.39
C ARG A 253 -9.73 -13.07 0.64
N GLY A 254 -8.61 -13.80 0.65
CA GLY A 254 -8.35 -14.88 1.60
C GLY A 254 -8.82 -16.27 1.16
N TRP A 255 -9.28 -16.44 -0.08
CA TRP A 255 -9.69 -17.75 -0.59
C TRP A 255 -8.47 -18.59 -0.98
N ALA A 256 -8.48 -19.87 -0.59
CA ALA A 256 -7.46 -20.82 -0.99
C ALA A 256 -7.65 -21.25 -2.47
N ILE A 257 -6.97 -20.54 -3.38
CA ILE A 257 -7.07 -20.75 -4.83
C ILE A 257 -5.69 -20.68 -5.51
N THR A 258 -5.48 -21.50 -6.54
CA THR A 258 -4.28 -21.45 -7.39
C THR A 258 -4.43 -20.38 -8.47
N ILE A 259 -3.37 -19.61 -8.73
CA ILE A 259 -3.34 -18.52 -9.72
C ILE A 259 -2.61 -19.04 -10.97
N ASP A 260 -3.25 -19.90 -11.73
CA ASP A 260 -2.68 -20.58 -12.91
C ASP A 260 -3.25 -20.07 -14.24
N GLY A 261 -4.33 -19.29 -14.21
CA GLY A 261 -5.05 -18.84 -15.40
C GLY A 261 -5.94 -19.93 -16.02
N ASP A 262 -6.19 -21.04 -15.32
CA ASP A 262 -7.13 -22.09 -15.75
C ASP A 262 -8.33 -22.16 -14.79
N PHE A 263 -9.54 -22.02 -15.32
CA PHE A 263 -10.77 -22.12 -14.54
C PHE A 263 -11.14 -23.60 -14.32
N GLY A 264 -10.30 -24.30 -13.56
CA GLY A 264 -10.51 -25.71 -13.20
C GLY A 264 -11.43 -25.92 -11.99
N ASN A 265 -11.44 -27.15 -11.47
CA ASN A 265 -12.29 -27.57 -10.34
C ASN A 265 -12.14 -26.69 -9.10
N GLN A 266 -10.92 -26.23 -8.78
CA GLN A 266 -10.69 -25.37 -7.62
C GLN A 266 -11.34 -23.99 -7.80
N SER A 267 -11.16 -23.37 -8.97
CA SER A 267 -11.79 -22.10 -9.35
C SER A 267 -13.32 -22.19 -9.28
N HIS A 268 -13.88 -23.28 -9.82
CA HIS A 268 -15.33 -23.55 -9.73
C HIS A 268 -15.81 -23.68 -8.28
N SER A 269 -15.12 -24.47 -7.45
CA SER A 269 -15.48 -24.62 -6.03
C SER A 269 -15.44 -23.30 -5.26
N VAL A 270 -14.40 -22.50 -5.45
CA VAL A 270 -14.26 -21.17 -4.83
C VAL A 270 -15.37 -20.24 -5.34
N CYS A 271 -15.70 -20.28 -6.63
CA CYS A 271 -16.79 -19.50 -7.20
C CYS A 271 -18.13 -19.85 -6.54
N CYS A 272 -18.47 -21.13 -6.43
CA CYS A 272 -19.72 -21.55 -5.79
C CYS A 272 -19.79 -21.10 -4.32
N GLN A 273 -18.70 -21.27 -3.56
CA GLN A 273 -18.64 -20.86 -2.16
C GLN A 273 -18.79 -19.34 -2.01
N PHE A 274 -18.09 -18.58 -2.85
CA PHE A 274 -18.19 -17.13 -2.88
C PHE A 274 -19.61 -16.66 -3.24
N GLN A 275 -20.22 -17.25 -4.27
CA GLN A 275 -21.60 -16.94 -4.65
C GLN A 275 -22.58 -17.22 -3.51
N GLN A 276 -22.40 -18.35 -2.82
CA GLN A 276 -23.20 -18.71 -1.66
C GLN A 276 -23.02 -17.70 -0.52
N GLU A 277 -21.78 -17.35 -0.18
CA GLU A 277 -21.44 -16.38 0.86
C GLU A 277 -22.03 -15.00 0.60
N LYS A 278 -22.09 -14.58 -0.67
CA LYS A 278 -22.60 -13.26 -1.09
C LYS A 278 -24.06 -13.26 -1.52
N GLY A 279 -24.77 -14.39 -1.40
CA GLY A 279 -26.19 -14.49 -1.77
C GLY A 279 -26.44 -14.28 -3.27
N LEU A 280 -25.48 -14.65 -4.12
CA LEU A 280 -25.61 -14.66 -5.57
C LEU A 280 -26.21 -15.99 -6.05
N SER A 281 -26.61 -16.06 -7.32
CA SER A 281 -26.91 -17.34 -7.97
C SER A 281 -25.69 -18.25 -7.90
N VAL A 282 -25.83 -19.44 -7.31
CA VAL A 282 -24.74 -20.43 -7.17
C VAL A 282 -24.69 -21.31 -8.41
N ASP A 283 -24.23 -20.75 -9.53
CA ASP A 283 -24.08 -21.44 -10.81
C ASP A 283 -22.64 -21.87 -11.11
N GLY A 284 -21.67 -21.45 -10.28
CA GLY A 284 -20.25 -21.75 -10.48
C GLY A 284 -19.63 -20.99 -11.65
N LEU A 285 -20.31 -19.97 -12.18
CA LEU A 285 -19.90 -19.16 -13.31
C LEU A 285 -19.56 -17.74 -12.87
N VAL A 286 -18.43 -17.22 -13.34
CA VAL A 286 -18.06 -15.82 -13.13
C VAL A 286 -18.53 -15.00 -14.32
N GLY A 287 -19.82 -14.66 -14.32
CA GLY A 287 -20.38 -13.61 -15.17
C GLY A 287 -20.25 -12.21 -14.54
N THR A 288 -20.78 -11.18 -15.20
CA THR A 288 -20.64 -9.78 -14.78
C THR A 288 -20.96 -9.52 -13.30
N LYS A 289 -22.02 -10.14 -12.76
CA LYS A 289 -22.42 -9.95 -11.35
C LYS A 289 -21.44 -10.59 -10.36
N THR A 290 -21.06 -11.85 -10.58
CA THR A 290 -20.08 -12.57 -9.75
C THR A 290 -18.72 -11.87 -9.80
N TRP A 291 -18.31 -11.46 -11.01
CA TRP A 291 -17.10 -10.65 -11.20
C TRP A 291 -17.20 -9.38 -10.36
N GLN A 292 -18.21 -8.54 -10.58
CA GLN A 292 -18.36 -7.30 -9.84
C GLN A 292 -18.32 -7.50 -8.32
N ALA A 293 -19.06 -8.47 -7.82
CA ALA A 293 -19.11 -8.80 -6.41
C ALA A 293 -17.74 -9.18 -5.84
N SER A 294 -16.88 -9.86 -6.60
CA SER A 294 -15.54 -10.23 -6.13
C SER A 294 -14.64 -9.02 -5.87
N TRP A 295 -14.91 -7.83 -6.43
CA TRP A 295 -14.22 -6.59 -6.02
C TRP A 295 -15.06 -5.73 -5.06
N SER A 296 -16.39 -5.76 -5.17
CA SER A 296 -17.26 -4.83 -4.44
C SER A 296 -17.75 -5.35 -3.09
N GLU A 297 -17.96 -6.65 -2.91
CA GLU A 297 -18.58 -7.15 -1.69
C GLU A 297 -17.59 -7.19 -0.51
N PRO A 298 -18.02 -6.88 0.73
CA PRO A 298 -17.19 -6.99 1.92
C PRO A 298 -16.60 -8.40 2.09
N ILE A 299 -15.41 -8.51 2.69
CA ILE A 299 -14.86 -9.78 3.16
C ILE A 299 -15.60 -10.15 4.46
N THR A 300 -16.09 -11.39 4.56
CA THR A 300 -16.85 -11.90 5.73
C THR A 300 -16.09 -12.97 6.46
#